data_AF-A0A6C0C1K2-F1
#
_entry.id   AF-A0A6C0C1K2-F1
#
_cell.length_a   1.000
_cell.length_b   1.000
_cell.length_c   1.000
_cell.angle_alpha   90.00
_cell.angle_beta   90.00
_cell.angle_gamma   90.00
#
_symmetry.space_group_name_H-M   'P 1'
#
loop_
_entity.id
_entity.type
_entity.pdbx_description
1 polymer ?
#
loop_
_entity_poly.entity_id
_entity_poly.type
_entity_poly.pdbx_seq_one_letter_code
_entity_poly.pdbx_strand_id
1 'polypeptide(L)'
;MRENLDPQVWGPVGWSFLRACLRSCDDQSRTVFLQWLHLLPFVLPCALCRSHAREYMLKHPPEDHKDLVVWLDEFRQAVRGRVLNYDKPKPRNLGWGYYAVSVLAVVLLCMYLLFYVFAQR
;
A
#
# COMPACT_ATOMS: atom_id res chain seq x y z
N MET A 1 -16.12 16.25 12.47
CA MET A 1 -15.00 15.81 11.62
C MET A 1 -14.49 14.50 12.20
N ARG A 2 -14.31 13.42 11.43
CA ARG A 2 -13.71 12.18 11.97
C ARG A 2 -12.22 12.37 12.10
N GLU A 3 -11.67 12.24 13.30
CA GLU A 3 -10.24 12.32 13.52
C GLU A 3 -9.52 11.14 12.84
N ASN A 4 -8.30 11.41 12.35
CA ASN A 4 -7.41 10.38 11.81
C ASN A 4 -6.38 10.03 12.90
N LEU A 5 -6.60 8.91 13.57
CA LEU A 5 -5.70 8.37 14.57
C LEU A 5 -4.60 7.54 13.92
N ASP A 6 -3.39 7.62 14.46
CA ASP A 6 -2.22 6.87 14.01
C ASP A 6 -2.48 5.34 14.09
N PRO A 7 -2.50 4.62 12.94
CA PRO A 7 -2.68 3.17 12.91
C PRO A 7 -1.64 2.38 13.70
N GLN A 8 -0.46 2.94 13.97
CA GLN A 8 0.56 2.28 14.80
C GLN A 8 0.13 2.19 16.27
N VAL A 9 -0.72 3.13 16.73
CA VAL A 9 -1.19 3.17 18.12
C VAL A 9 -2.39 2.25 18.31
N TRP A 10 -3.45 2.41 17.52
CA TRP A 10 -4.70 1.64 17.71
C TRP A 10 -4.73 0.31 16.94
N GLY A 11 -3.94 0.18 15.87
CA GLY A 11 -3.97 -0.99 14.98
C GLY A 11 -3.68 -2.31 15.68
N PRO A 12 -2.56 -2.47 16.42
CA PRO A 12 -2.24 -3.73 17.10
C PRO A 12 -3.34 -4.21 18.06
N VAL A 13 -3.92 -3.28 18.83
CA VAL A 13 -5.03 -3.57 19.75
C VAL A 13 -6.29 -3.90 18.97
N GLY A 14 -6.61 -3.15 17.91
CA GLY A 14 -7.76 -3.42 17.04
C GLY A 14 -7.72 -4.81 16.41
N TRP A 15 -6.57 -5.25 15.88
CA TRP A 15 -6.41 -6.61 15.36
C TRP A 15 -6.56 -7.69 16.44
N SER A 16 -6.05 -7.43 17.65
CA SER A 16 -6.17 -8.35 18.78
C SER A 16 -7.62 -8.50 19.22
N PHE A 17 -8.36 -7.38 19.27
CA PHE A 17 -9.79 -7.35 19.53
C PHE A 17 -10.58 -8.16 18.49
N LEU A 18 -10.34 -7.91 17.19
CA LEU A 18 -10.99 -8.64 16.09
C LEU A 18 -10.81 -10.15 16.22
N ARG A 19 -9.59 -10.58 16.52
CA ARG A 19 -9.27 -12.00 16.72
C ARG A 19 -9.94 -12.58 17.97
N ALA A 20 -10.02 -11.80 19.06
CA ALA A 20 -10.72 -12.23 20.27
C ALA A 20 -12.21 -12.43 20.01
N CYS A 21 -12.87 -11.48 19.35
CA CYS A 21 -14.29 -11.59 18.96
C CYS A 21 -14.53 -12.81 18.06
N LEU A 22 -13.64 -13.05 17.09
CA LEU A 22 -13.76 -14.20 16.21
C LEU A 22 -13.59 -15.54 16.95
N ARG A 23 -12.68 -15.60 17.94
CA ARG A 23 -12.49 -16.81 18.76
C ARG A 23 -13.65 -17.11 19.68
N SER A 24 -14.39 -16.08 20.11
CA SER A 24 -15.64 -16.24 20.87
C SER A 24 -16.85 -16.52 19.98
N CYS A 25 -16.68 -16.53 18.66
CA CYS A 25 -17.75 -16.74 17.69
C CYS A 25 -18.02 -18.24 17.55
N ASP A 26 -19.24 -18.66 17.85
CA ASP A 26 -19.77 -19.98 17.53
C ASP A 26 -20.44 -19.98 16.14
N ASP A 27 -20.91 -21.15 15.69
CA ASP A 27 -21.55 -21.28 14.38
C ASP A 27 -22.82 -20.41 14.25
N GLN A 28 -23.53 -20.16 15.34
CA GLN A 28 -24.76 -19.34 15.35
C GLN A 28 -24.45 -17.84 15.24
N SER A 29 -23.38 -17.38 15.87
CA SER A 29 -22.94 -15.98 15.86
C SER A 29 -22.07 -15.62 14.66
N ARG A 30 -21.65 -16.60 13.84
CA ARG A 30 -20.86 -16.37 12.63
C ARG A 30 -21.48 -15.34 11.69
N THR A 31 -22.77 -15.44 11.41
CA THR A 31 -23.49 -14.50 10.52
C THR A 31 -23.51 -13.09 11.10
N VAL A 32 -23.65 -12.95 12.43
CA VAL A 32 -23.63 -11.67 13.12
C VAL A 32 -22.23 -11.05 13.06
N PHE A 33 -21.19 -11.85 13.23
CA PHE A 33 -19.81 -11.38 13.11
C PHE A 33 -19.48 -10.92 11.68
N LEU A 34 -19.96 -11.63 10.66
CA LEU A 34 -19.83 -11.21 9.26
C LEU A 34 -20.51 -9.87 8.99
N GLN A 35 -21.74 -9.69 9.47
CA GLN A 35 -22.45 -8.41 9.37
C GLN A 35 -21.69 -7.28 10.06
N TRP A 36 -21.11 -7.56 11.24
CA TRP A 36 -20.30 -6.60 11.95
C TRP A 36 -18.99 -6.28 11.21
N LEU A 37 -18.34 -7.26 10.56
CA LEU A 37 -17.16 -7.02 9.73
C LEU A 37 -17.44 -6.04 8.58
N HIS A 38 -18.63 -6.06 7.98
CA HIS A 38 -19.01 -5.08 6.94
C HIS A 38 -19.08 -3.65 7.44
N LEU A 39 -19.19 -3.44 8.76
CA LEU A 39 -19.13 -2.11 9.36
C LEU A 39 -17.69 -1.61 9.53
N LEU A 40 -16.70 -2.50 9.47
CA LEU A 40 -15.29 -2.17 9.71
C LEU A 40 -14.82 -0.96 8.87
N PRO A 41 -15.03 -0.90 7.53
CA PRO A 41 -14.59 0.25 6.73
C PRO A 41 -15.24 1.58 7.11
N PHE A 42 -16.31 1.57 7.91
CA PHE A 42 -17.00 2.78 8.35
C PHE A 42 -16.57 3.23 9.74
N VAL A 43 -16.08 2.32 10.59
CA VAL A 43 -15.73 2.62 11.99
C VAL A 43 -14.23 2.85 12.21
N LEU A 44 -13.36 2.43 11.29
CA LEU A 44 -11.90 2.63 11.46
C LEU A 44 -11.56 4.13 11.56
N PRO A 45 -10.74 4.56 12.55
CA PRO A 45 -10.42 5.97 12.79
C PRO A 45 -9.27 6.46 11.90
N CYS A 46 -9.23 6.04 10.63
CA CYS A 46 -8.17 6.40 9.68
C CYS A 46 -8.73 6.36 8.25
N ALA A 47 -8.71 7.49 7.54
CA ALA A 47 -9.29 7.63 6.20
C ALA A 47 -8.69 6.67 5.17
N LEU A 48 -7.36 6.54 5.18
CA LEU A 48 -6.66 5.62 4.29
C LEU A 48 -6.99 4.16 4.62
N CYS A 49 -7.05 3.83 5.90
CA CYS A 49 -7.39 2.49 6.39
C CYS A 49 -8.83 2.11 5.99
N ARG A 50 -9.79 3.05 6.07
CA ARG A 50 -11.16 2.85 5.59
C ARG A 50 -11.21 2.53 4.09
N SER A 51 -10.45 3.28 3.28
CA SER A 51 -10.34 3.06 1.84
C SER A 51 -9.78 1.67 1.54
N HIS A 52 -8.63 1.32 2.15
CA HIS A 52 -7.99 0.02 1.95
C HIS A 52 -8.86 -1.15 2.44
N ALA A 53 -9.52 -1.00 3.59
CA ALA A 53 -10.45 -2.01 4.10
C ALA A 53 -11.61 -2.24 3.13
N ARG A 54 -12.24 -1.18 2.63
CA ARG A 54 -13.32 -1.27 1.64
C ARG A 54 -12.85 -1.96 0.36
N GLU A 55 -11.70 -1.57 -0.17
CA GLU A 55 -11.15 -2.15 -1.39
C GLU A 55 -10.83 -3.64 -1.22
N TYR A 56 -10.21 -4.02 -0.09
CA TYR A 56 -9.89 -5.40 0.19
C TYR A 56 -11.14 -6.26 0.36
N MET A 57 -12.10 -5.82 1.18
CA MET A 57 -13.34 -6.56 1.43
C MET A 57 -14.21 -6.71 0.16
N LEU A 58 -14.15 -5.76 -0.76
CA LEU A 58 -14.83 -5.88 -2.06
C LEU A 58 -14.19 -6.96 -2.95
N LYS A 59 -12.86 -7.09 -2.91
CA LYS A 59 -12.10 -8.07 -3.71
C LYS A 59 -12.04 -9.46 -3.07
N HIS A 60 -12.13 -9.52 -1.74
CA HIS A 60 -12.00 -10.73 -0.95
C HIS A 60 -13.12 -10.77 0.11
N PRO A 61 -14.37 -11.04 -0.29
CA PRO A 61 -15.49 -11.11 0.65
C PRO A 61 -15.25 -12.16 1.75
N PRO A 62 -15.49 -11.84 3.03
CA PRO A 62 -15.31 -12.80 4.13
C PRO A 62 -16.29 -13.98 4.05
N GLU A 63 -17.42 -13.84 3.37
CA GLU A 63 -18.42 -14.89 3.15
C GLU A 63 -17.87 -16.07 2.36
N ASP A 64 -16.94 -15.80 1.43
CA ASP A 64 -16.37 -16.81 0.54
C ASP A 64 -15.36 -17.73 1.27
N HIS A 65 -15.01 -17.40 2.53
CA HIS A 65 -13.98 -18.07 3.30
C HIS A 65 -14.59 -19.03 4.33
N LYS A 66 -14.23 -20.31 4.23
CA LYS A 66 -14.63 -21.33 5.23
C LYS A 66 -14.03 -21.03 6.60
N ASP A 67 -12.77 -20.60 6.63
CA ASP A 67 -12.05 -20.23 7.85
C ASP A 67 -11.87 -18.71 7.92
N LEU A 68 -12.63 -18.07 8.82
CA LEU A 68 -12.55 -16.62 9.03
C LEU A 68 -11.27 -16.20 9.75
N VAL A 69 -10.58 -17.10 10.46
CA VAL A 69 -9.31 -16.80 11.12
C VAL A 69 -8.24 -16.59 10.06
N VAL A 70 -8.20 -17.49 9.08
CA VAL A 70 -7.31 -17.38 7.91
C VAL A 70 -7.61 -16.09 7.15
N TRP A 71 -8.87 -15.82 6.84
CA TRP A 71 -9.25 -14.58 6.15
C TRP A 71 -8.81 -13.32 6.91
N LEU A 72 -9.03 -13.28 8.23
CA LEU A 72 -8.64 -12.12 9.06
C LEU A 72 -7.11 -11.92 9.06
N ASP A 73 -6.34 -13.00 9.05
CA ASP A 73 -4.88 -12.93 8.98
C ASP A 73 -4.37 -12.48 7.61
N GLU A 74 -4.99 -12.93 6.52
CA GLU A 74 -4.72 -12.45 5.16
C GLU A 74 -5.06 -10.98 5.01
N PHE A 75 -6.21 -10.54 5.54
CA PHE A 75 -6.61 -9.13 5.54
C PHE A 75 -5.59 -8.26 6.27
N ARG A 76 -5.17 -8.67 7.47
CA ARG A 76 -4.12 -7.98 8.25
C ARG A 76 -2.80 -7.91 7.48
N GLN A 77 -2.40 -8.98 6.81
CA GLN A 77 -1.18 -9.02 6.00
C GLN A 77 -1.27 -8.10 4.77
N ALA A 78 -2.40 -8.10 4.07
CA ALA A 78 -2.63 -7.24 2.92
C ALA A 78 -2.53 -5.75 3.29
N VAL A 79 -3.05 -5.36 4.45
CA VAL A 79 -2.90 -4.00 4.98
C VAL A 79 -1.43 -3.71 5.33
N ARG A 80 -0.73 -4.64 6.00
CA ARG A 80 0.69 -4.46 6.36
C ARG A 80 1.59 -4.34 5.14
N GLY A 81 1.35 -5.14 4.09
CA GLY A 81 2.10 -5.08 2.84
C GLY A 81 1.99 -3.73 2.14
N ARG A 82 0.87 -3.02 2.30
CA ARG A 82 0.68 -1.65 1.79
C ARG A 82 1.42 -0.62 2.62
N VAL A 83 1.48 -0.78 3.94
CA VAL A 83 2.27 0.10 4.84
C VAL A 83 3.77 -0.02 4.53
N LEU A 84 4.31 -1.25 4.42
CA LEU A 84 5.72 -1.47 4.09
C LEU A 84 6.12 -0.94 2.70
N ASN A 85 5.19 -0.90 1.74
CA ASN A 85 5.44 -0.33 0.43
C ASN A 85 5.29 1.19 0.39
N TYR A 86 4.52 1.78 1.29
CA TYR A 86 4.42 3.23 1.45
C TYR A 86 5.72 3.84 2.03
N ASP A 87 6.36 3.13 2.97
CA ASP A 87 7.63 3.56 3.58
C ASP A 87 8.84 3.45 2.64
N LYS A 88 8.70 2.81 1.48
CA LYS A 88 9.78 2.79 0.50
C LYS A 88 9.93 4.19 -0.10
N PRO A 89 11.10 4.83 0.02
CA PRO A 89 11.32 6.12 -0.64
C PRO A 89 11.07 5.93 -2.13
N LYS A 90 10.16 6.74 -2.68
CA LYS A 90 9.92 6.78 -4.13
C LYS A 90 11.28 6.96 -4.80
N PRO A 91 11.68 6.11 -5.77
CA PRO A 91 12.98 6.25 -6.41
C PRO A 91 13.07 7.67 -6.95
N ARG A 92 14.04 8.44 -6.43
CA ARG A 92 14.32 9.78 -6.94
C ARG A 92 14.68 9.56 -8.40
N ASN A 93 13.93 10.17 -9.33
CA ASN A 93 14.10 10.01 -10.77
C ASN A 93 15.53 10.45 -11.19
N LEU A 94 16.51 9.56 -11.03
CA LEU A 94 17.93 9.81 -11.30
C LEU A 94 18.24 9.66 -12.80
N GLY A 95 17.28 9.15 -13.59
CA GLY A 95 17.44 8.91 -15.03
C GLY A 95 17.55 10.17 -15.88
N TRP A 96 16.89 11.26 -15.50
CA TRP A 96 16.89 12.51 -16.30
C TRP A 96 18.25 13.22 -16.27
N GLY A 97 18.94 13.21 -15.12
CA GLY A 97 20.26 13.82 -14.99
C GLY A 97 21.31 13.08 -15.83
N TYR A 98 21.31 11.75 -15.79
CA TYR A 98 22.23 10.93 -16.57
C TYR A 98 22.02 11.10 -18.09
N TYR A 99 20.76 11.14 -18.53
CA TYR A 99 20.43 11.35 -19.94
C TYR A 99 20.84 12.74 -20.45
N ALA A 100 20.66 13.78 -19.65
CA ALA A 100 21.08 15.13 -20.02
C ALA A 100 22.62 15.25 -20.17
N VAL A 101 23.38 14.63 -19.26
CA VAL A 101 24.84 14.64 -19.29
C VAL A 101 25.38 13.84 -20.49
N SER A 102 24.79 12.68 -20.79
CA SER A 102 25.23 11.86 -21.92
C SER A 102 24.97 12.54 -23.26
N VAL A 103 23.81 13.18 -23.44
CA VAL A 103 23.51 13.95 -24.66
C VAL A 103 24.45 15.14 -24.81
N LEU A 104 24.70 15.89 -23.74
CA LEU A 104 25.62 17.03 -23.77
C LEU A 104 27.05 16.59 -24.16
N ALA A 105 27.53 15.48 -23.59
CA ALA A 105 28.85 14.94 -23.90
C ALA A 105 28.97 14.55 -25.39
N VAL A 106 27.95 13.90 -25.96
CA VAL A 106 27.93 13.53 -27.39
C VAL A 106 27.95 14.77 -28.27
N VAL A 107 27.14 15.79 -27.94
CA VAL A 107 27.10 17.05 -28.71
C VAL A 107 28.45 17.76 -28.68
N LEU A 108 29.08 17.87 -27.51
CA LEU A 108 30.40 18.49 -27.37
C LEU A 108 31.47 17.73 -28.14
N LEU A 109 31.43 16.40 -28.13
CA LEU A 109 32.37 15.56 -28.85
C LEU A 109 32.20 15.69 -30.37
N CYS A 110 30.95 15.76 -30.85
CA CYS A 110 30.65 16.07 -32.26
C CYS A 110 31.16 17.47 -32.66
N MET A 111 30.93 18.50 -31.85
CA MET A 111 31.42 19.85 -32.13
C MET A 111 32.95 19.90 -32.19
N TYR A 112 33.63 19.23 -31.25
CA TYR A 112 35.09 19.15 -31.24
C TYR A 112 35.63 18.47 -32.51
N LEU A 113 35.03 17.35 -32.91
CA LEU A 113 35.42 16.63 -34.14
C LEU A 113 35.20 17.47 -35.39
N LEU A 114 34.06 18.18 -35.50
CA LEU A 114 33.81 19.09 -36.61
C LEU A 114 34.86 20.21 -36.66
N PHE A 115 35.14 20.84 -35.52
CA PHE A 115 36.15 21.91 -35.44
C PHE A 115 37.53 21.40 -35.85
N TYR A 116 37.92 20.19 -35.40
CA TYR A 116 39.19 19.57 -35.77
C TYR A 116 39.30 19.30 -37.27
N VAL A 117 38.24 18.78 -37.91
CA VAL A 117 38.23 18.53 -39.36
C VAL A 117 38.31 19.83 -40.16
N PHE A 118 37.60 20.88 -39.73
CA PHE A 118 37.64 22.18 -40.40
C PHE A 118 38.97 22.91 -40.21
N ALA A 119 39.65 22.74 -39.08
CA ALA A 119 40.95 23.37 -38.81
C ALA A 119 42.12 22.75 -39.59
N GLN A 120 41.97 21.54 -40.14
CA GLN A 120 42.98 20.88 -40.96
C GLN A 120 42.79 21.09 -42.48
N ARG A 121 41.75 21.82 -42.89
CA ARG A 121 41.55 22.26 -44.28
C ARG A 121 41.98 23.71 -44.44
#